data_AF-A0A261QMQ3-F1
#
_entry.id   AF-A0A261QMQ3-F1
#
_cell.length_a   1.000
_cell.length_b   1.000
_cell.length_c   1.000
_cell.angle_alpha   90.00
_cell.angle_beta   90.00
_cell.angle_gamma   90.00
#
_symmetry.space_group_name_H-M   'P 1'
#
loop_
_entity.id
_entity.type
_entity.pdbx_description
1 polymer ?
#
loop_
_entity_poly.entity_id
_entity_poly.type
_entity_poly.pdbx_seq_one_letter_code
_entity_poly.pdbx_strand_id
1 'polypeptide(L)' 'MAADKGVAFRYNYSIDVLVRKGDRIDGMSCGSNIRRADAYVMALGSYSTAYCRMLCLFLFIR' A
#
# COMPACT_ATOMS: atom_id res chain seq x y z
N MET A 1 -6.63 -22.22 0.37
CA MET A 1 -5.89 -21.00 0.80
C MET A 1 -6.39 -19.78 0.03
N ALA A 2 -5.93 -18.56 0.33
CA ALA A 2 -6.41 -17.34 -0.34
C ALA A 2 -6.15 -17.34 -1.86
N ALA A 3 -5.04 -17.95 -2.31
CA ALA A 3 -4.72 -18.07 -3.74
C ALA A 3 -5.80 -18.86 -4.50
N ASP A 4 -6.30 -19.96 -3.93
CA ASP A 4 -7.35 -20.81 -4.53
C ASP A 4 -8.70 -20.08 -4.67
N LYS A 5 -8.88 -18.96 -3.94
CA LYS A 5 -10.05 -18.09 -4.03
C LYS A 5 -9.88 -16.94 -5.04
N GLY A 6 -8.83 -16.97 -5.87
CA GLY A 6 -8.57 -15.98 -6.91
C GLY A 6 -7.71 -14.79 -6.49
N VAL A 7 -7.08 -14.84 -5.31
CA VAL A 7 -6.15 -13.77 -4.88
C VAL A 7 -4.83 -13.90 -5.62
N ALA A 8 -4.45 -12.86 -6.36
CA ALA A 8 -3.16 -12.77 -7.04
C ALA A 8 -2.08 -12.18 -6.10
N PHE A 9 -1.20 -13.04 -5.60
CA PHE A 9 -0.04 -12.60 -4.82
C PHE A 9 1.09 -12.17 -5.75
N ARG A 10 1.68 -11.00 -5.46
CA ARG A 10 2.88 -10.50 -6.16
C ARG A 10 3.99 -10.32 -5.14
N TYR A 11 5.09 -11.03 -5.39
CA TYR A 11 6.29 -11.00 -4.55
C TYR A 11 7.40 -10.20 -5.26
N ASN A 12 8.41 -9.79 -4.50
CA ASN A 12 9.53 -8.98 -4.99
C ASN A 12 9.10 -7.64 -5.62
N TYR A 13 7.99 -7.09 -5.15
CA TYR A 13 7.53 -5.75 -5.50
C TYR A 13 7.71 -4.81 -4.32
N SER A 14 8.34 -3.66 -4.56
CA SER A 14 8.43 -2.59 -3.58
C SER A 14 7.09 -1.86 -3.46
N ILE A 15 6.87 -1.35 -2.25
CA ILE A 15 5.73 -0.52 -1.88
C ILE A 15 6.34 0.82 -1.51
N ASP A 16 6.32 1.77 -2.45
CA ASP A 16 7.10 3.00 -2.30
C ASP A 16 6.24 4.16 -1.80
N VAL A 17 5.24 4.59 -2.59
CA VAL A 17 4.44 5.79 -2.28
C VAL A 17 3.00 5.64 -2.74
N LEU A 18 2.04 6.13 -1.95
CA LEU A 18 0.66 6.33 -2.41
C LEU A 18 0.57 7.63 -3.21
N VAL A 19 0.17 7.51 -4.47
CA VAL A 19 -0.05 8.63 -5.37
C VAL A 19 -1.44 9.19 -5.09
N ARG A 20 -1.50 10.46 -4.67
CA ARG A 20 -2.75 11.17 -4.41
C ARG A 20 -3.07 12.15 -5.53
N LYS A 21 -4.35 12.28 -5.84
CA LYS A 21 -4.88 13.28 -6.76
C LYS A 21 -6.03 14.01 -6.05
N GLY A 22 -5.74 15.21 -5.54
CA GLY A 22 -6.63 15.91 -4.63
C GLY A 22 -6.87 15.08 -3.36
N ASP A 23 -8.14 14.87 -3.04
CA ASP A 23 -8.56 14.15 -1.82
C ASP A 23 -8.68 12.63 -1.99
N ARG A 24 -8.26 12.08 -3.15
CA ARG A 24 -8.34 10.65 -3.44
C ARG A 24 -6.97 10.06 -3.71
N ILE A 25 -6.80 8.78 -3.37
CA ILE A 25 -5.65 7.99 -3.80
C ILE A 25 -5.92 7.59 -5.26
N ASP A 26 -5.05 8.01 -6.18
CA ASP A 26 -5.11 7.66 -7.61
C ASP A 26 -4.39 6.35 -7.89
N GLY A 27 -3.39 6.02 -7.07
CA GLY A 27 -2.51 4.89 -7.34
C GLY A 27 -1.52 4.62 -6.21
N MET A 28 -0.73 3.57 -6.42
CA MET A 28 0.42 3.23 -5.60
C MET A 28 1.62 2.99 -6.49
N SER A 29 2.73 3.67 -6.21
CA SER A 29 3.99 3.44 -6.89
C SER A 29 4.62 2.16 -6.38
N CYS A 30 4.93 1.27 -7.32
CA CYS A 30 5.68 0.05 -7.12
C CYS A 30 6.86 0.06 -8.11
N GLY A 31 7.99 0.60 -7.67
CA GLY A 31 9.16 0.86 -8.49
C GLY A 31 8.86 1.87 -9.59
N SER A 32 9.05 1.47 -10.85
CA SER A 32 8.79 2.28 -12.03
C SER A 32 7.33 2.31 -12.50
N ASN A 33 6.42 1.60 -11.82
CA ASN A 33 5.03 1.45 -12.26
C ASN A 33 4.05 1.94 -11.21
N ILE A 34 2.96 2.59 -11.66
CA ILE A 34 1.83 2.95 -10.80
C ILE A 34 0.76 1.88 -10.93
N ARG A 35 0.36 1.30 -9.79
CA ARG A 35 -0.74 0.34 -9.68
C ARG A 35 -1.97 1.04 -9.11
N ARG A 36 -3.07 1.01 -9.87
CA ARG A 36 -4.36 1.56 -9.47
C ARG A 36 -5.27 0.47 -8.92
N ALA A 37 -6.00 0.80 -7.88
CA ALA A 37 -7.02 -0.03 -7.25
C ALA A 37 -8.11 0.88 -6.67
N ASP A 38 -9.30 0.32 -6.45
CA ASP A 38 -10.43 1.08 -5.88
C ASP A 38 -10.23 1.39 -4.39
N ALA A 39 -9.51 0.53 -3.67
CA ALA A 39 -9.20 0.67 -2.25
C ALA A 39 -7.83 0.07 -1.91
N TYR A 40 -7.20 0.60 -0.86
CA TYR A 40 -5.89 0.17 -0.36
C TYR A 40 -5.97 -0.17 1.13
N VAL A 41 -5.42 -1.31 1.53
CA VAL A 41 -5.31 -1.74 2.94
C VAL A 41 -3.84 -1.86 3.30
N MET A 42 -3.41 -1.18 4.37
CA MET A 42 -2.06 -1.28 4.89
C MET A 42 -1.98 -2.42 5.92
N ALA A 43 -1.27 -3.48 5.57
CA ALA A 43 -1.04 -4.65 6.43
C ALA A 43 0.44 -5.06 6.45
N LEU A 44 1.34 -4.08 6.59
CA LEU A 44 2.80 -4.27 6.50
C LEU A 44 3.46 -4.71 7.81
N GLY A 45 2.66 -5.07 8.83
CA GLY A 45 3.17 -5.42 10.16
C GLY A 45 4.01 -4.29 10.77
N SER A 46 5.22 -4.60 11.23
CA SER A 46 6.15 -3.64 11.86
C SER A 46 6.59 -2.50 10.94
N TYR A 47 6.52 -2.68 9.62
CA TYR A 47 6.84 -1.63 8.64
C TYR A 47 5.72 -0.59 8.49
N SER A 48 4.51 -0.87 9.01
CA SER A 48 3.35 0.04 8.89
C SER A 48 3.62 1.40 9.54
N THR A 49 4.32 1.43 10.67
CA THR A 49 4.64 2.69 11.38
C THR A 49 5.61 3.57 10.58
N ALA A 50 6.58 2.97 9.89
CA ALA A 50 7.50 3.72 9.02
C ALA A 50 6.76 4.25 7.78
N TYR A 51 5.91 3.41 7.18
CA TYR A 51 5.14 3.78 5.99
C TYR A 51 4.07 4.86 6.28
N CYS A 52 3.35 4.78 7.41
CA CYS A 52 2.42 5.82 7.85
C CYS A 52 3.11 7.17 8.07
N ARG A 53 4.32 7.17 8.65
CA ARG A 53 5.11 8.39 8.83
C ARG A 53 5.45 9.06 7.49
N MET A 54 5.78 8.29 6.46
CA MET A 54 5.97 8.83 5.10
C MET A 54 4.70 9.46 4.53
N LEU A 55 3.53 8.93 4.89
CA LEU A 55 2.23 9.48 4.47
C LEU A 55 1.74 10.63 5.38
N CYS A 56 2.56 11.08 6.33
CA CYS A 56 2.22 12.07 7.35
C CYS A 56 1.00 11.64 8.21
N LEU A 57 0.77 10.34 8.34
CA LEU A 57 -0.25 9.76 9.20
C LEU A 57 0.40 9.25 10.49
N PHE A 58 -0.17 9.61 11.64
CA PHE A 58 0.22 9.01 12.91
C PHE A 58 -0.49 7.67 13.07
N LEU A 59 0.30 6.59 13.14
CA LEU A 59 -0.20 5.27 13.47
C LEU A 59 0.04 5.00 14.96
N PHE A 60 -1.03 5.02 15.76
CA PHE A 60 -0.99 4.63 17.16
C PHE A 60 -1.29 3.12 17.26
N ILE A 61 -0.24 2.31 17.38
CA ILE A 61 -0.37 0.90 17.79
C ILE A 61 0.12 0.87 19.23
N ARG A 62 -0.79 0.61 20.17
CA ARG A 62 -0.52 0.52 21.60
C ARG A 62 -0.30 -0.91 22.04
#